data_AF-A0A822G9E8-F1
#
_entry.id   AF-A0A822G9E8-F1
#
_cell.length_a   1.000
_cell.length_b   1.000
_cell.length_c   1.000
_cell.angle_alpha   90.00
_cell.angle_beta   90.00
_cell.angle_gamma   90.00
#
_symmetry.space_group_name_H-M   'P 1'
#
loop_
_entity.id
_entity.type
_entity.pdbx_description
1 polymer ?
#
loop_
_entity_poly.entity_id
_entity_poly.type
_entity_poly.pdbx_seq_one_letter_code
_entity_poly.pdbx_strand_id
1 'polypeptide(L)' 'MTLLNATSKTLIFCFHRDERNLDKSRYRDVLPGEATRVKLQPDDDGDRNDFINANYVSGYHDQEKAYIF' A
#
# COMPACT_ATOMS: atom_id res chain seq x y z
N MET A 1 22.91 23.27 4.23
CA MET A 1 21.48 23.65 4.36
C MET A 1 20.75 23.04 3.17
N THR A 2 19.70 22.29 3.48
CA THR A 2 19.18 21.09 2.82
C THR A 2 18.61 21.29 1.41
N LEU A 3 18.97 20.40 0.49
CA LEU A 3 18.27 20.17 -0.78
C LEU A 3 17.10 19.22 -0.49
N LEU A 4 15.86 19.70 -0.61
CA LEU A 4 14.63 18.93 -0.37
C LEU A 4 13.82 18.78 -1.67
N ASN A 5 14.49 18.42 -2.76
CA ASN A 5 13.88 18.51 -4.09
C ASN A 5 14.12 17.23 -4.91
N ALA A 6 13.62 16.08 -4.43
CA ALA A 6 13.52 14.88 -5.28
C ALA A 6 12.58 13.76 -4.77
N THR A 7 11.86 13.91 -3.65
CA THR A 7 11.37 12.72 -2.91
C THR A 7 9.89 12.76 -2.59
N SER A 8 9.01 12.72 -3.59
CA SER A 8 7.57 12.55 -3.29
C SER A 8 6.80 11.62 -4.23
N LYS A 9 7.21 11.46 -5.50
CA LYS A 9 6.50 10.55 -6.43
C LYS A 9 7.00 9.11 -6.47
N THR A 10 8.24 8.83 -6.06
CA THR A 10 8.86 7.51 -6.25
C THR A 10 8.70 6.56 -5.05
N LEU A 11 8.58 7.09 -3.83
CA LEU A 11 8.46 6.27 -2.61
C LEU A 11 7.03 5.79 -2.30
N ILE A 12 6.00 6.36 -2.93
CA ILE A 12 4.60 6.07 -2.56
C ILE A 12 4.04 4.81 -3.24
N PHE A 13 4.73 4.26 -4.25
CA PHE A 13 4.15 3.22 -5.13
C PHE A 13 5.07 2.02 -5.41
N CYS A 14 6.13 1.81 -4.63
CA CYS A 14 7.15 0.82 -4.98
C CYS A 14 6.56 -0.61 -4.97
N PHE A 15 5.70 -0.91 -3.99
CA PHE A 15 5.08 -2.25 -3.86
C PHE A 15 4.00 -2.56 -4.91
N HIS A 16 3.24 -1.55 -5.38
CA HIS A 16 2.25 -1.80 -6.43
C HIS A 16 2.91 -2.03 -7.79
N ARG A 17 4.03 -1.35 -8.06
CA ARG A 17 4.73 -1.45 -9.35
C ARG A 17 5.48 -2.76 -9.56
N ASP A 18 5.44 -3.67 -8.57
CA ASP A 18 5.84 -5.04 -8.78
C ASP A 18 4.93 -5.70 -9.82
N GLU A 19 5.52 -6.34 -10.83
CA GLU A 19 4.77 -6.95 -11.94
C GLU A 19 3.71 -7.95 -11.45
N ARG A 20 3.96 -8.60 -10.30
CA ARG A 20 3.06 -9.57 -9.65
C ARG A 20 1.80 -8.95 -9.04
N ASN A 21 1.74 -7.62 -8.94
CA ASN A 21 0.66 -6.89 -8.27
C ASN A 21 -0.14 -5.98 -9.23
N LEU A 22 0.31 -5.84 -10.48
CA LEU A 22 -0.32 -4.95 -11.47
C LEU A 22 -1.74 -5.40 -11.86
N ASP A 23 -1.98 -6.71 -11.87
CA ASP A 23 -3.26 -7.35 -12.17
C ASP A 23 -4.19 -7.43 -10.95
N LYS A 24 -3.66 -7.22 -9.74
CA LYS A 24 -4.42 -7.20 -8.48
C LYS A 24 -5.15 -5.87 -8.20
N SER A 25 -5.02 -4.90 -9.11
CA SER A 25 -5.70 -3.60 -9.03
C SER A 25 -6.73 -3.45 -10.16
N ARG A 26 -7.97 -3.09 -9.81
CA ARG A 26 -9.02 -2.79 -10.81
C ARG A 26 -8.68 -1.60 -11.69
N TYR A 27 -8.02 -0.58 -11.12
CA TYR A 27 -7.60 0.62 -11.82
C TYR A 27 -6.11 0.86 -11.56
N ARG A 28 -5.35 1.21 -12.61
CA ARG A 28 -3.90 1.47 -12.52
C ARG A 28 -3.55 2.75 -11.74
N ASP A 29 -4.48 3.69 -11.69
CA ASP A 29 -4.25 5.00 -11.09
C ASP A 29 -4.76 5.10 -9.64
N VAL A 30 -5.49 4.09 -9.17
CA VAL A 30 -6.04 4.02 -7.80
C VAL A 30 -5.25 2.97 -7.03
N LEU A 31 -4.26 3.42 -6.26
CA LEU A 31 -3.28 2.57 -5.61
C LEU A 31 -3.25 2.82 -4.10
N PRO A 32 -2.91 1.80 -3.29
CA PRO A 32 -2.92 1.97 -1.85
C PRO A 32 -1.69 2.76 -1.38
N GLY A 33 -1.85 3.61 -0.35
CA GLY A 33 -0.72 4.32 0.25
C GLY A 33 0.21 3.38 1.04
N GLU A 34 1.54 3.50 0.90
CA GLU A 34 2.48 2.55 1.52
C GLU A 34 2.39 2.45 3.05
N ALA A 35 2.20 3.59 3.73
CA ALA A 35 2.18 3.64 5.19
C ALA A 35 0.91 3.02 5.80
N THR A 36 -0.19 3.03 5.05
CA THR A 36 -1.51 2.60 5.53
C THR A 36 -2.03 1.37 4.78
N ARG A 37 -1.25 0.77 3.87
CA ARG A 37 -1.70 -0.41 3.11
C ARG A 37 -1.97 -1.58 4.04
N VAL A 38 -2.98 -2.36 3.69
CA VAL A 38 -3.19 -3.67 4.31
C VAL A 38 -2.13 -4.63 3.79
N LYS A 39 -1.48 -5.37 4.70
CA LYS A 39 -0.49 -6.40 4.34
C LYS A 39 -1.08 -7.76 4.68
N LEU A 40 -1.16 -8.64 3.69
CA LEU A 40 -1.62 -10.01 3.91
C LEU A 40 -0.50 -10.81 4.59
N GLN A 41 -0.89 -11.82 5.36
CA GLN A 41 0.08 -12.80 5.82
C GLN A 41 0.58 -13.61 4.62
N PRO A 42 1.87 -14.00 4.59
CA PRO A 42 2.37 -14.90 3.56
C PRO A 42 1.59 -16.21 3.59
N ASP A 43 1.30 -16.76 2.40
CA ASP A 43 0.71 -18.08 2.27
C ASP A 43 1.74 -19.15 2.68
N ASP A 44 1.28 -20.35 3.06
CA ASP A 44 2.13 -21.45 3.54
C ASP A 44 3.21 -21.87 2.52
N ASP A 45 2.96 -21.62 1.24
CA ASP A 45 3.90 -21.87 0.13
C ASP A 45 5.07 -20.87 0.07
N GLY A 46 5.10 -19.86 0.97
CA GLY A 46 6.21 -18.92 1.13
C GLY A 46 6.28 -17.84 0.05
N ASP A 47 5.30 -17.78 -0.85
CA ASP A 47 5.21 -16.74 -1.86
C ASP A 47 4.95 -15.38 -1.21
N ARG A 48 5.68 -14.36 -1.69
CA ARG A 48 5.49 -12.97 -1.25
C ARG A 48 4.22 -12.39 -1.88
N ASN A 49 3.08 -12.86 -1.40
CA ASN A 49 1.74 -12.44 -1.81
C ASN A 49 1.12 -11.51 -0.75
N ASP A 50 1.90 -10.58 -0.19
CA ASP A 50 1.46 -9.70 0.90
C ASP A 50 0.63 -8.49 0.43
N PHE A 51 0.31 -8.42 -0.87
CA PHE A 51 -0.29 -7.25 -1.50
C PHE A 51 -1.80 -7.42 -1.73
N ILE A 52 -2.54 -6.43 -1.23
CA ILE A 52 -3.91 -6.14 -1.61
C ILE A 52 -4.05 -4.64 -1.82
N ASN A 53 -4.82 -4.23 -2.83
CA ASN A 53 -5.13 -2.82 -3.05
C ASN A 53 -6.21 -2.36 -2.07
N ALA A 54 -5.79 -2.14 -0.82
CA ALA A 54 -6.65 -1.67 0.25
C ALA A 54 -5.84 -0.87 1.29
N ASN A 55 -6.50 0.04 1.99
CA ASN A 55 -5.92 0.87 3.04
C ASN A 55 -6.72 0.79 4.35
N TYR A 56 -6.01 0.87 5.46
CA TYR A 56 -6.59 1.13 6.76
C TYR A 56 -7.04 2.59 6.87
N VAL A 57 -8.23 2.79 7.41
CA VAL A 57 -8.80 4.10 7.71
C VAL A 57 -9.09 4.18 9.21
N SER A 58 -8.65 5.27 9.84
CA SER A 58 -8.93 5.52 11.26
C SER A 58 -10.39 5.90 11.48
N GLY A 59 -10.95 5.43 12.60
CA GLY A 59 -12.29 5.77 13.06
C GLY A 59 -12.32 7.04 13.90
N TYR A 60 -13.49 7.30 14.47
CA TYR A 60 -13.68 8.39 15.43
C TYR A 60 -12.87 8.12 16.71
N HIS A 61 -12.42 9.18 17.39
CA HIS A 61 -11.59 9.09 18.61
C HIS A 61 -10.29 8.28 18.46
N ASP A 62 -9.51 8.58 17.42
CA ASP A 62 -8.17 7.99 17.21
C ASP A 62 -8.15 6.45 17.16
N GLN A 63 -9.29 5.85 16.81
CA GLN A 63 -9.37 4.41 16.60
C GLN A 63 -8.59 4.05 15.32
N GLU A 64 -7.31 3.72 15.47
CA GLU A 64 -6.48 3.31 14.36
C GLU A 64 -7.02 2.04 13.69
N LYS A 65 -6.95 1.99 12.35
CA LYS A 65 -7.31 0.81 11.54
C LYS A 65 -8.76 0.31 11.77
N ALA A 66 -9.69 1.22 12.01
CA ALA A 66 -11.10 0.89 12.25
C ALA A 66 -11.80 0.32 11.00
N TYR A 67 -11.41 0.77 9.82
CA TYR A 67 -12.02 0.36 8.54
C TYR A 67 -10.96 -0.05 7.52
N ILE A 68 -11.41 -0.79 6.51
CA ILE A 68 -10.64 -1.11 5.31
C ILE A 68 -11.41 -0.54 4.11
N PHE A 69 -10.72 0.27 3.31
CA PHE A 69 -11.19 0.85 2.06
C PHE A 69 -10.40 0.25 0.89
#